data_AF-A0A328RUF6-F1
#
_entry.id   AF-A0A328RUF6-F1
#
_cell.length_a   1.000
_cell.length_b   1.000
_cell.length_c   1.000
_cell.angle_alpha   90.00
_cell.angle_beta   90.00
_cell.angle_gamma   90.00
#
_symmetry.space_group_name_H-M   'P 1'
#
loop_
_entity.id
_entity.type
_entity.pdbx_description
1 polymer ?
#
loop_
_entity_poly.entity_id
_entity_poly.type
_entity_poly.pdbx_seq_one_letter_code
_entity_poly.pdbx_strand_id
1 'polypeptide(L)'
;MKSSQNKYEKFYDKTFITHKSKAGWSLVIREDQLLLDNFQHGYPHIHPDRAEIKTKTLEETVMFVKKHIEKHKTLNIELLREEITK
;
A
#
# COMPACT_ATOMS: atom_id res chain seq x y z
N MET A 1 14.21 -22.23 2.87
CA MET A 1 13.22 -21.18 3.21
C MET A 1 13.49 -19.97 2.32
N LYS A 2 12.56 -19.56 1.44
CA LYS A 2 12.75 -18.32 0.66
C LYS A 2 12.48 -17.13 1.59
N SER A 3 13.52 -16.34 1.83
CA SER A 3 13.51 -15.15 2.67
C SER A 3 12.45 -14.17 2.21
N SER A 4 11.65 -13.65 3.13
CA SER A 4 10.87 -12.44 2.85
C SER A 4 11.84 -11.29 2.62
N GLN A 5 11.86 -10.73 1.42
CA GLN A 5 12.71 -9.57 1.10
C GLN A 5 11.84 -8.33 1.02
N ASN A 6 12.28 -7.28 1.71
CA ASN A 6 11.76 -5.94 1.49
C ASN A 6 12.27 -5.47 0.14
N LYS A 7 11.36 -4.95 -0.71
CA LYS A 7 11.72 -4.19 -1.90
C LYS A 7 11.48 -2.72 -1.62
N TYR A 8 12.53 -1.93 -1.85
CA TYR A 8 12.53 -0.48 -1.71
C TYR A 8 12.43 0.13 -3.10
N GLU A 9 11.52 1.09 -3.26
CA GLU A 9 11.37 1.83 -4.49
C GLU A 9 11.12 3.30 -4.17
N LYS A 10 11.78 4.21 -4.89
CA LYS A 10 11.46 5.63 -4.84
C LYS A 10 10.47 5.97 -5.94
N PHE A 11 9.46 6.76 -5.60
CA PHE A 11 8.49 7.29 -6.55
C PHE A 11 8.18 8.73 -6.19
N TYR A 12 8.52 9.67 -7.07
CA TYR A 12 8.57 11.10 -6.75
C TYR A 12 9.45 11.35 -5.49
N ASP A 13 8.92 12.05 -4.51
CA ASP A 13 9.51 12.38 -3.22
C ASP A 13 9.26 11.31 -2.14
N LYS A 14 8.67 10.16 -2.52
CA LYS A 14 8.21 9.13 -1.58
C LYS A 14 9.00 7.83 -1.70
N THR A 15 9.11 7.15 -0.57
CA THR A 15 9.75 5.85 -0.42
C THR A 15 8.70 4.78 -0.17
N PHE A 16 8.55 3.90 -1.15
CA PHE A 16 7.70 2.72 -1.09
C PHE A 16 8.53 1.56 -0.56
N ILE A 17 8.06 0.95 0.52
CA ILE A 17 8.66 -0.25 1.10
C ILE A 17 7.59 -1.34 0.99
N THR A 18 7.87 -2.33 0.16
CA THR A 18 6.96 -3.46 -0.04
C THR A 18 7.56 -4.73 0.54
N HIS A 19 6.72 -5.53 1.18
CA HIS A 19 7.09 -6.84 1.71
C HIS A 19 6.06 -7.86 1.25
N LYS A 20 6.52 -9.04 0.84
CA LYS A 20 5.65 -10.14 0.43
C LYS A 20 6.19 -11.44 0.99
N SER A 21 5.30 -12.22 1.58
CA SER A 21 5.60 -13.53 2.15
C SER A 21 4.47 -14.51 1.85
N LYS A 22 4.58 -15.75 2.36
CA LYS A 22 3.48 -16.72 2.29
C LYS A 22 2.27 -16.31 3.12
N ALA A 23 2.46 -15.47 4.15
CA ALA A 23 1.41 -15.07 5.08
C ALA A 23 0.63 -13.82 4.64
N GLY A 24 1.08 -13.15 3.57
CA GLY A 24 0.51 -11.87 3.13
C GLY A 24 1.57 -10.92 2.59
N TRP A 25 1.18 -9.67 2.43
CA TRP A 25 2.00 -8.58 1.92
C TRP A 25 1.69 -7.28 2.64
N SER A 26 2.64 -6.35 2.59
CA SER A 26 2.45 -4.96 3.02
C SER A 26 3.10 -3.98 2.05
N LEU A 27 2.55 -2.77 2.04
CA LEU A 27 3.09 -1.56 1.44
C LEU A 27 3.13 -0.47 2.51
N VAL A 28 4.32 0.06 2.76
CA VAL A 28 4.55 1.24 3.59
C VAL A 28 5.01 2.39 2.71
N ILE A 29 4.39 3.55 2.89
CA ILE A 29 4.86 4.82 2.32
C ILE A 29 5.45 5.63 3.47
N ARG A 30 6.77 5.67 3.53
CA ARG A 30 7.50 6.05 4.75
C ARG A 30 7.21 7.49 5.18
N GLU A 31 7.24 8.42 4.24
CA GLU A 31 7.12 9.85 4.49
C GLU A 31 5.72 10.21 5.01
N ASP A 32 4.70 9.51 4.53
CA ASP A 32 3.30 9.75 4.90
C ASP A 32 2.79 8.81 6.01
N GLN A 33 3.64 7.88 6.47
CA GLN A 33 3.31 6.86 7.48
C GLN A 33 2.08 6.01 7.13
N LEU A 34 1.77 5.86 5.84
CA LEU A 34 0.68 5.01 5.38
C LEU A 34 1.13 3.54 5.35
N LEU A 35 0.32 2.66 5.94
CA LEU A 35 0.46 1.21 5.86
C LEU A 35 -0.80 0.61 5.24
N LEU A 36 -0.60 -0.13 4.16
CA LEU A 36 -1.59 -0.99 3.51
C LEU A 36 -1.09 -2.42 3.58
N ASP A 37 -1.87 -3.34 4.11
CA ASP A 37 -1.46 -4.75 4.16
C ASP A 37 -2.67 -5.70 4.13
N ASN A 38 -2.38 -7.00 4.04
CA ASN A 38 -3.40 -8.04 4.16
C ASN A 38 -2.98 -9.16 5.13
N PHE A 39 -2.01 -8.88 6.01
CA PHE A 39 -1.49 -9.87 6.94
C PHE A 39 -2.56 -10.24 7.97
N GLN A 40 -2.72 -11.53 8.27
CA GLN A 40 -3.58 -12.03 9.37
C GLN A 40 -5.09 -11.72 9.27
N HIS A 41 -5.53 -10.89 8.31
CA HIS A 41 -6.90 -10.42 8.20
C HIS A 41 -7.70 -11.10 7.07
N GLY A 42 -7.04 -11.81 6.14
CA GLY A 42 -7.72 -12.51 5.03
C GLY A 42 -8.22 -11.60 3.91
N TYR A 43 -8.27 -10.29 4.15
CA TYR A 43 -8.54 -9.23 3.17
C TYR A 43 -7.54 -8.08 3.35
N PRO A 44 -7.27 -7.30 2.30
CA PRO A 44 -6.40 -6.13 2.41
C PRO A 44 -7.10 -4.92 3.05
N HIS A 45 -6.39 -4.14 3.84
CA HIS A 45 -6.93 -2.96 4.54
C HIS A 45 -5.90 -1.85 4.76
N ILE A 46 -6.41 -0.70 5.19
CA ILE A 46 -5.64 0.48 5.60
C ILE A 46 -5.41 0.43 7.12
N HIS A 47 -4.19 0.71 7.58
CA HIS A 47 -3.92 0.91 9.00
C HIS A 47 -3.97 2.40 9.39
N PRO A 48 -4.48 2.76 10.58
CA PRO A 48 -4.94 1.88 11.67
C PRO A 48 -6.45 1.55 11.67
N ASP A 49 -7.26 2.19 10.82
CA ASP A 49 -8.73 2.10 10.85
C ASP A 49 -9.30 0.77 10.34
N ARG A 50 -8.47 -0.06 9.71
CA ARG A 50 -8.84 -1.36 9.12
C ARG A 50 -9.90 -1.23 8.02
N ALA A 51 -9.94 -0.08 7.33
CA ALA A 51 -10.82 0.07 6.18
C ALA A 51 -10.41 -0.92 5.07
N GLU A 52 -11.35 -1.76 4.63
CA GLU A 52 -11.10 -2.73 3.55
C GLU A 52 -10.83 -2.00 2.24
N ILE A 53 -9.79 -2.42 1.52
CA ILE A 53 -9.44 -1.85 0.22
C ILE A 53 -9.85 -2.82 -0.91
N LYS A 54 -10.18 -2.26 -2.06
CA LYS A 54 -10.68 -3.06 -3.20
C LYS A 54 -9.61 -3.85 -3.95
N THR A 55 -8.35 -3.46 -3.84
CA THR A 55 -7.24 -4.16 -4.47
C THR A 55 -6.99 -5.49 -3.76
N LYS A 56 -6.67 -6.55 -4.50
CA LYS A 56 -6.50 -7.89 -3.93
C LYS A 56 -5.03 -8.25 -3.76
N THR A 57 -4.16 -7.63 -4.55
CA THR A 57 -2.73 -7.93 -4.58
C THR A 57 -1.88 -6.73 -4.21
N LEU A 58 -0.66 -6.99 -3.77
CA LEU A 58 0.36 -5.97 -3.54
C LEU A 58 0.60 -5.13 -4.79
N GLU A 59 0.73 -5.80 -5.94
CA GLU A 59 1.04 -5.17 -7.22
C GLU A 59 -0.07 -4.21 -7.67
N GLU A 60 -1.33 -4.63 -7.55
CA GLU A 60 -2.49 -3.76 -7.80
C GLU A 60 -2.51 -2.56 -6.85
N THR A 61 -2.27 -2.80 -5.56
CA THR A 61 -2.25 -1.76 -4.52
C THR A 61 -1.17 -0.71 -4.81
N VAL A 62 0.05 -1.15 -5.12
CA VAL A 62 1.15 -0.26 -5.51
C VAL A 62 0.80 0.56 -6.75
N MET A 63 0.24 -0.08 -7.78
CA MET A 63 -0.16 0.61 -9.00
C MET A 63 -1.25 1.65 -8.73
N PHE A 64 -2.22 1.31 -7.88
CA PHE A 64 -3.30 2.22 -7.50
C PHE A 64 -2.77 3.46 -6.78
N VAL A 65 -1.93 3.27 -5.76
CA VAL A 65 -1.31 4.36 -5.01
C VAL A 65 -0.44 5.23 -5.92
N LYS A 66 0.35 4.63 -6.83
CA LYS A 66 1.15 5.41 -7.79
C LYS A 66 0.27 6.24 -8.71
N LYS A 67 -0.82 5.68 -9.25
CA LYS A 67 -1.79 6.42 -10.08
C LYS A 67 -2.41 7.60 -9.32
N HIS A 68 -2.75 7.41 -8.05
CA HIS A 68 -3.23 8.49 -7.18
C HIS A 68 -2.18 9.61 -7.08
N ILE A 69 -0.92 9.27 -6.76
CA ILE A 69 0.16 10.26 -6.68
C ILE A 69 0.42 10.93 -8.03
N GLU A 70 0.35 10.21 -9.14
CA GLU A 70 0.53 10.78 -10.48
C GLU A 70 -0.56 11.80 -10.83
N LYS A 71 -1.81 11.49 -10.45
CA LYS A 71 -3.00 12.32 -10.67
C LYS A 71 -2.97 13.59 -9.83
N HIS A 72 -2.60 13.47 -8.55
CA HIS A 72 -2.68 14.58 -7.58
C HIS A 72 -1.34 15.26 -7.31
N LYS A 73 -0.24 14.73 -7.86
CA LYS A 73 1.16 15.15 -7.61
C LYS A 73 1.59 15.11 -6.14
N THR A 74 0.81 14.41 -5.31
CA THR A 74 1.05 14.19 -3.89
C THR A 74 0.26 12.96 -3.42
N LEU A 75 0.56 12.45 -2.23
CA LEU A 75 -0.27 11.44 -1.57
C LEU A 75 -1.29 12.16 -0.68
N ASN A 76 -2.50 12.36 -1.18
CA ASN A 76 -3.59 12.82 -0.35
C ASN A 76 -4.28 11.60 0.28
N ILE A 77 -3.97 11.32 1.55
CA ILE A 77 -4.43 10.12 2.27
C ILE A 77 -5.96 10.02 2.27
N GLU A 78 -6.67 11.12 2.52
CA GLU A 78 -8.13 11.13 2.58
C GLU A 78 -8.75 10.81 1.21
N LEU A 79 -8.25 11.45 0.14
CA LEU A 79 -8.69 11.13 -1.22
C LEU A 79 -8.31 9.71 -1.63
N LEU A 80 -7.13 9.23 -1.27
CA LEU A 80 -6.71 7.86 -1.55
C LEU A 80 -7.63 6.86 -0.84
N ARG A 81 -7.98 7.11 0.43
CA ARG A 81 -8.93 6.30 1.20
C ARG A 81 -10.25 6.22 0.46
N GLU A 82 -10.82 7.35 0.05
CA GLU A 82 -12.07 7.35 -0.72
C GLU A 82 -11.93 6.58 -2.04
N GLU A 83 -10.85 6.81 -2.79
CA GLU A 83 -10.62 6.19 -4.09
C GLU A 83 -10.43 4.66 -3.99
N ILE A 84 -9.74 4.17 -2.95
CA ILE A 84 -9.37 2.75 -2.82
C ILE A 84 -10.44 1.90 -2.10
N THR A 85 -11.35 2.54 -1.37
CA THR A 85 -12.44 1.87 -0.64
C THR A 85 -13.79 1.93 -1.38
N LYS A 86 -14.05 2.97 -2.20
CA LYS A 86 -15.33 3.16 -2.94
C LYS A 86 -15.47 2.31 -4.17
#